data_AF-G8SG69-F1
#
_entry.id   AF-G8SG69-F1
#
_cell.length_a   1.000
_cell.length_b   1.000
_cell.length_c   1.000
_cell.angle_alpha   90.00
_cell.angle_beta   90.00
_cell.angle_gamma   90.00
#
_symmetry.space_group_name_H-M   'P 1'
#
loop_
_entity.id
_entity.type
_entity.pdbx_description
1 polymer ?
#
loop_
_entity_poly.entity_id
_entity_poly.type
_entity_poly.pdbx_seq_one_letter_code
_entity_poly.pdbx_strand_id
1 'polypeptide(L)'
;MPPEDIRPLFTAPSAARVRPALALHLTGHRPGLILDADTIGLLRDGLGYFDMEIRWMAHLDDADTVRMWRSWTGFQVYEAQVRVRGSGESAVFTDLKVEQHPDRYSGRLHEEPALFERILISSVNHLRHFRAGHTPYGPSPSAGPLPDPWPDETLTQNAGMADHRG
;
A
#
# COMPACT_ATOMS: atom_id res chain seq x y z
N MET A 1 6.34 -14.53 -25.09
CA MET A 1 5.28 -14.85 -24.11
C MET A 1 5.20 -13.70 -23.13
N PRO A 2 4.00 -13.26 -22.71
CA PRO A 2 3.91 -12.25 -21.65
C PRO A 2 4.53 -12.80 -20.35
N PRO A 3 5.10 -11.94 -19.49
CA PRO A 3 5.59 -12.37 -18.19
C PRO A 3 4.47 -12.99 -17.37
N GLU A 4 4.80 -14.06 -16.64
CA GLU A 4 3.88 -14.65 -15.68
C GLU A 4 3.63 -13.66 -14.53
N ASP A 5 2.36 -13.32 -14.30
CA ASP A 5 1.95 -12.54 -13.14
C ASP A 5 1.95 -13.46 -11.92
N ILE A 6 2.98 -13.31 -11.09
CA ILE A 6 3.23 -14.14 -9.90
C ILE A 6 2.85 -13.42 -8.61
N ARG A 7 1.99 -12.40 -8.68
CA ARG A 7 1.58 -11.63 -7.50
C ARG A 7 0.95 -12.55 -6.45
N PRO A 8 1.41 -12.48 -5.19
CA PRO A 8 0.72 -13.10 -4.08
C PRO A 8 -0.51 -12.25 -3.75
N LEU A 9 -1.63 -12.52 -4.44
CA LEU A 9 -2.87 -11.75 -4.30
C LEU A 9 -3.44 -11.83 -2.88
N PHE A 10 -4.12 -10.77 -2.45
CA PHE A 10 -4.85 -10.79 -1.18
C PHE A 10 -6.15 -11.61 -1.32
N THR A 11 -6.03 -12.91 -1.09
CA THR A 11 -7.12 -13.90 -1.26
C THR A 11 -7.75 -14.30 0.08
N ALA A 12 -8.78 -15.16 0.04
CA ALA A 12 -9.43 -15.68 1.24
C ALA A 12 -8.46 -16.34 2.27
N PRO A 13 -7.43 -17.10 1.86
CA PRO A 13 -6.37 -17.55 2.77
C PRO A 13 -5.62 -16.42 3.48
N SER A 14 -5.34 -15.31 2.80
CA SER A 14 -4.73 -14.11 3.42
C SER A 14 -5.72 -13.46 4.38
N ALA A 15 -6.99 -13.31 3.98
CA ALA A 15 -8.05 -12.75 4.81
C ALA A 15 -8.28 -13.56 6.11
N ALA A 16 -8.14 -14.88 6.07
CA ALA A 16 -8.24 -15.74 7.25
C ALA A 16 -7.10 -15.56 8.26
N ARG A 17 -5.97 -14.98 7.84
CA ARG A 17 -4.79 -14.72 8.70
C ARG A 17 -4.79 -13.35 9.35
N VAL A 18 -5.53 -12.40 8.78
CA VAL A 18 -5.54 -11.02 9.29
C VAL A 18 -6.45 -10.88 10.50
N ARG A 19 -6.06 -9.98 11.39
CA ARG A 19 -6.77 -9.63 12.61
C ARG A 19 -7.06 -8.13 12.58
N PRO A 20 -8.31 -7.70 12.75
CA PRO A 20 -8.65 -6.29 12.74
C PRO A 20 -7.95 -5.56 13.89
N ALA A 21 -7.73 -4.26 13.68
CA ALA A 21 -7.21 -3.35 14.69
C ALA A 21 -8.12 -3.32 15.94
N LEU A 22 -7.55 -3.16 17.13
CA LEU A 22 -8.34 -3.01 18.36
C LEU A 22 -8.58 -1.56 18.73
N ALA A 23 -7.63 -0.68 18.40
CA ALA A 23 -7.64 0.71 18.80
C ALA A 23 -7.03 1.55 17.69
N LEU A 24 -7.87 2.01 16.75
CA LEU A 24 -7.46 2.89 15.66
C LEU A 24 -7.51 4.35 16.11
N HIS A 25 -6.39 5.06 15.96
CA HIS A 25 -6.25 6.47 16.28
C HIS A 25 -5.91 7.28 15.02
N LEU A 26 -6.59 8.39 14.82
CA LEU A 26 -6.33 9.31 13.72
C LEU A 26 -4.98 10.01 13.93
N THR A 27 -4.13 10.05 12.90
CA THR A 27 -2.77 10.65 12.99
C THR A 27 -2.75 12.18 12.86
N GLY A 28 -3.87 12.78 12.45
CA GLY A 28 -4.03 14.23 12.28
C GLY A 28 -3.32 14.84 11.06
N HIS A 29 -2.51 14.06 10.33
CA HIS A 29 -1.83 14.47 9.11
C HIS A 29 -2.17 13.53 7.96
N ARG A 30 -2.43 14.11 6.78
CA ARG A 30 -2.74 13.35 5.57
C ARG A 30 -1.44 12.90 4.89
N PRO A 31 -1.34 11.63 4.45
CA PRO A 31 -0.25 11.22 3.58
C PRO A 31 -0.24 12.04 2.27
N GLY A 32 0.94 12.43 1.81
CA GLY A 32 1.18 13.20 0.59
C GLY A 32 1.22 12.36 -0.70
N LEU A 33 0.92 11.07 -0.63
CA LEU A 33 0.97 10.17 -1.78
C LEU A 33 -0.25 10.31 -2.68
N ILE A 34 0.01 10.34 -3.99
CA ILE A 34 -1.00 10.30 -5.05
C ILE A 34 -1.02 8.89 -5.65
N LEU A 35 -2.23 8.35 -5.80
CA LEU A 35 -2.48 7.08 -6.45
C LEU A 35 -2.97 7.33 -7.88
N ASP A 36 -2.29 6.73 -8.85
CA ASP A 36 -2.81 6.57 -10.21
C ASP A 36 -3.75 5.35 -10.30
N ALA A 37 -4.45 5.21 -11.42
CA ALA A 37 -5.40 4.12 -11.65
C ALA A 37 -4.74 2.72 -11.57
N ASP A 38 -3.50 2.59 -12.03
CA ASP A 38 -2.75 1.32 -11.96
C ASP A 38 -2.47 0.92 -10.51
N THR A 39 -2.02 1.87 -9.70
CA THR A 39 -1.72 1.67 -8.28
C THR A 39 -2.97 1.34 -7.48
N ILE A 40 -4.11 1.97 -7.80
CA ILE A 40 -5.41 1.61 -7.23
C ILE A 40 -5.75 0.16 -7.59
N GLY A 41 -5.57 -0.25 -8.86
CA GLY A 41 -5.79 -1.62 -9.31
C GLY A 41 -4.91 -2.63 -8.56
N LEU A 42 -3.62 -2.33 -8.42
CA LEU A 42 -2.68 -3.16 -7.64
C LEU A 42 -3.11 -3.30 -6.18
N LEU A 43 -3.55 -2.22 -5.54
CA LEU A 43 -3.99 -2.25 -4.14
C LEU A 43 -5.32 -2.99 -3.97
N ARG A 44 -6.22 -2.95 -4.95
CA ARG A 44 -7.46 -3.75 -4.97
C ARG A 44 -7.20 -5.24 -5.16
N ASP A 45 -6.24 -5.59 -6.01
CA ASP A 45 -5.75 -6.98 -6.09
C ASP A 45 -5.09 -7.42 -4.78
N GLY A 46 -4.45 -6.47 -4.11
CA GLY A 46 -3.86 -6.59 -2.78
C GLY A 46 -2.59 -7.41 -2.74
N LEU A 47 -1.75 -7.11 -1.75
CA LEU A 47 -0.58 -7.88 -1.38
C LEU A 47 -0.94 -8.84 -0.24
N GLY A 48 -1.11 -10.11 -0.60
CA GLY A 48 -1.30 -11.23 0.32
C GLY A 48 0.00 -11.68 0.99
N TYR A 49 -0.10 -12.72 1.81
CA TYR A 49 1.07 -13.33 2.44
C TYR A 49 1.94 -14.04 1.40
N PHE A 50 3.21 -13.64 1.33
CA PHE A 50 4.23 -14.33 0.54
C PHE A 50 5.16 -15.12 1.47
N ASP A 51 5.95 -14.40 2.27
CA ASP A 51 6.89 -14.95 3.25
C ASP A 51 7.34 -13.88 4.27
N MET A 52 8.51 -14.08 4.89
CA MET A 52 9.10 -13.17 5.88
C MET A 52 9.84 -11.96 5.29
N GLU A 53 10.26 -12.00 4.02
CA GLU A 53 10.88 -10.85 3.34
C GLU A 53 9.83 -9.79 3.02
N ILE A 54 8.62 -10.23 2.66
CA ILE A 54 7.47 -9.36 2.49
C ILE A 54 6.78 -9.16 3.84
N ARG A 55 7.25 -8.15 4.56
CA ARG A 55 6.82 -7.82 5.94
C ARG A 55 5.39 -7.28 6.06
N TRP A 56 4.77 -6.87 4.96
CA TRP A 56 3.47 -6.21 4.97
C TRP A 56 2.51 -6.87 3.98
N MET A 57 1.27 -7.00 4.40
CA MET A 57 0.11 -7.26 3.55
C MET A 57 -0.67 -5.97 3.41
N ALA A 58 -1.29 -5.75 2.25
CA ALA A 58 -2.04 -4.53 1.95
C ALA A 58 -3.22 -4.85 1.05
N HIS A 59 -4.37 -4.20 1.28
CA HIS A 59 -5.55 -4.38 0.43
C HIS A 59 -6.42 -3.13 0.49
N LEU A 60 -6.88 -2.68 -0.68
CA LEU A 60 -7.90 -1.66 -0.87
C LEU A 60 -9.24 -2.37 -1.08
N ASP A 61 -10.15 -2.24 -0.12
CA ASP A 61 -11.47 -2.86 -0.24
C ASP A 61 -12.43 -2.07 -1.15
N ASP A 62 -13.62 -2.64 -1.38
CA ASP A 62 -14.70 -2.02 -2.16
C ASP A 62 -15.31 -0.78 -1.49
N ALA A 63 -14.98 -0.51 -0.23
CA ALA A 63 -15.37 0.69 0.50
C ALA A 63 -14.29 1.79 0.41
N ASP A 64 -13.38 1.68 -0.56
CA ASP A 64 -12.25 2.57 -0.81
C ASP A 64 -11.37 2.77 0.45
N THR A 65 -11.22 1.72 1.26
CA THR A 65 -10.38 1.75 2.46
C THR A 65 -9.16 0.85 2.28
N VAL A 66 -7.97 1.46 2.25
CA VAL A 66 -6.69 0.71 2.33
C VAL A 66 -6.48 0.29 3.77
N ARG A 67 -6.20 -1.01 3.96
CA ARG A 67 -5.71 -1.56 5.22
C ARG A 67 -4.38 -2.24 5.02
N MET A 68 -3.53 -2.16 6.05
CA MET A 68 -2.23 -2.80 6.04
C MET A 68 -2.02 -3.60 7.32
N TRP A 69 -1.43 -4.78 7.15
CA TRP A 69 -1.18 -5.74 8.22
C TRP A 69 0.27 -6.19 8.21
N ARG A 70 0.82 -6.49 9.39
CA ARG A 70 2.12 -7.17 9.49
C ARG A 70 1.98 -8.62 9.04
N SER A 71 2.83 -9.09 8.14
CA SER A 71 2.71 -10.44 7.58
C SER A 71 2.90 -11.57 8.60
N TRP A 72 3.75 -11.34 9.62
CA TRP A 72 4.10 -12.36 10.61
C TRP A 72 3.13 -12.46 11.80
N THR A 73 2.32 -11.42 12.06
CA THR A 73 1.27 -11.47 13.09
C THR A 73 -0.14 -11.41 12.50
N GLY A 74 -0.31 -10.92 11.28
CA GLY A 74 -1.61 -10.58 10.72
C GLY A 74 -2.29 -9.40 11.41
N PHE A 75 -1.65 -8.71 12.36
CA PHE A 75 -2.26 -7.55 13.02
C PHE A 75 -2.37 -6.38 12.05
N GLN A 76 -3.56 -5.79 11.97
CA GLN A 76 -3.78 -4.54 11.27
C GLN A 76 -3.04 -3.42 12.01
N VAL A 77 -2.29 -2.63 11.27
CA VAL A 77 -1.59 -1.46 11.81
C VAL A 77 -2.14 -0.17 11.22
N TYR A 78 -2.42 -0.14 9.92
CA TYR A 78 -2.90 1.07 9.26
C TYR A 78 -4.27 0.87 8.62
N GLU A 79 -5.04 1.94 8.63
CA GLU A 79 -6.27 2.12 7.86
C GLU A 79 -6.28 3.53 7.28
N ALA A 80 -6.55 3.68 5.99
CA ALA A 80 -6.70 4.98 5.35
C ALA A 80 -7.80 4.94 4.31
N GLN A 81 -8.59 6.00 4.23
CA GLN A 81 -9.58 6.19 3.18
C GLN A 81 -8.88 6.65 1.90
N VAL A 82 -9.34 6.18 0.74
CA VAL A 82 -8.90 6.64 -0.57
C VAL A 82 -10.00 7.50 -1.16
N ARG A 83 -9.64 8.72 -1.57
CA ARG A 83 -10.57 9.67 -2.18
C ARG A 83 -10.04 10.12 -3.53
N VAL A 84 -10.86 9.89 -4.55
CA VAL A 84 -10.60 10.34 -5.92
C VAL A 84 -10.67 11.87 -5.99
N ARG A 85 -9.69 12.49 -6.65
CA ARG A 85 -9.63 13.94 -6.93
C ARG A 85 -10.07 14.22 -8.36
N GLY A 86 -10.85 15.30 -8.54
CA GLY A 86 -11.13 15.90 -9.84
C GLY A 86 -11.78 14.95 -10.85
N SER A 87 -11.19 14.85 -12.04
CA SER A 87 -11.68 14.11 -13.22
C SER A 87 -11.70 12.58 -13.09
N GLY A 88 -11.25 12.02 -11.95
CA GLY A 88 -11.23 10.58 -11.75
C GLY A 88 -9.86 9.92 -11.92
N GLU A 89 -8.84 10.68 -12.34
CA GLU A 89 -7.54 10.13 -12.77
C GLU A 89 -6.55 9.94 -11.62
N SER A 90 -6.77 10.58 -10.48
CA SER A 90 -5.89 10.47 -9.32
C SER A 90 -6.69 10.35 -8.02
N ALA A 91 -6.12 9.67 -7.04
CA ALA A 91 -6.69 9.59 -5.70
C ALA A 91 -5.64 9.92 -4.63
N VAL A 92 -6.10 10.31 -3.45
CA VAL A 92 -5.26 10.60 -2.29
C VAL A 92 -5.76 9.88 -1.06
N PHE A 93 -4.89 9.73 -0.08
CA PHE A 93 -5.27 9.20 1.22
C PHE A 93 -5.86 10.28 2.12
N THR A 94 -6.97 9.95 2.79
CA THR A 94 -7.54 10.73 3.87
C THR A 94 -7.72 9.86 5.10
N ASP A 95 -7.89 10.52 6.25
CA ASP A 95 -8.27 9.88 7.50
C ASP A 95 -7.36 8.70 7.89
N LEU A 96 -6.04 8.89 7.75
CA LEU A 96 -5.07 7.87 8.17
C LEU A 96 -5.23 7.61 9.67
N LYS A 97 -5.56 6.36 9.97
CA LYS A 97 -5.62 5.81 11.31
C LYS A 97 -4.54 4.76 11.50
N VAL A 98 -4.06 4.66 12.73
CA VAL A 98 -3.04 3.72 13.13
C VAL A 98 -3.45 3.02 14.41
N GLU A 99 -3.16 1.73 14.50
CA GLU A 99 -3.32 0.95 15.73
C GLU A 99 -2.48 1.56 16.86
N GLN A 100 -3.04 1.71 18.05
CA GLN A 100 -2.31 2.08 19.27
C GLN A 100 -2.76 1.16 20.41
N HIS A 101 -2.28 -0.07 20.37
CA HIS A 101 -2.53 -1.05 21.42
C HIS A 101 -1.19 -1.60 21.91
N PRO A 102 -0.88 -1.53 23.22
CA PRO A 102 0.45 -1.83 23.76
C PRO A 102 0.98 -3.21 23.36
N ASP A 103 0.09 -4.21 23.31
CA ASP A 103 0.46 -5.59 22.95
C ASP A 103 0.51 -5.89 21.45
N ARG A 104 0.19 -4.91 20.58
CA ARG A 104 0.10 -5.10 19.12
C ARG A 104 1.01 -4.16 18.35
N TYR A 105 0.87 -2.86 18.62
CA TYR A 105 1.63 -1.80 17.98
C TYR A 105 1.61 -0.54 18.86
N SER A 106 2.80 0.00 19.12
CA SER A 106 2.98 1.25 19.87
C SER A 106 4.01 2.10 19.13
N GLY A 107 3.52 2.93 18.21
CA GLY A 107 4.32 3.89 17.43
C GLY A 107 3.99 5.34 17.80
N ARG A 108 4.79 6.29 17.34
CA ARG A 108 4.59 7.72 17.64
C ARG A 108 3.66 8.34 16.60
N LEU A 109 2.42 8.67 16.96
CA LEU A 109 1.36 9.13 16.04
C LEU A 109 1.80 10.18 14.99
N HIS A 110 2.68 11.11 15.35
CA HIS A 110 3.15 12.17 14.45
C HIS A 110 4.16 11.68 13.39
N GLU A 111 4.80 10.53 13.60
CA GLU A 111 5.74 9.91 12.66
C GLU A 111 5.06 8.87 11.76
N GLU A 112 3.91 8.36 12.17
CA GLU A 112 3.15 7.33 11.46
C GLU A 112 2.78 7.68 10.02
N PRO A 113 2.44 8.94 9.65
CA PRO A 113 2.21 9.28 8.25
C PRO A 113 3.42 8.97 7.35
N ALA A 114 4.61 9.40 7.74
CA ALA A 114 5.83 9.16 6.96
C ALA A 114 6.21 7.67 6.92
N LEU A 115 5.97 6.94 8.02
CA LEU A 115 6.18 5.49 8.07
C LEU A 115 5.18 4.76 7.16
N PHE A 116 3.90 5.11 7.23
CA PHE A 116 2.85 4.60 6.35
C PHE A 116 3.25 4.76 4.88
N GLU A 117 3.68 5.96 4.49
CA GLU A 117 4.10 6.24 3.11
C GLU A 117 5.23 5.31 2.67
N ARG A 118 6.30 5.21 3.46
CA ARG A 118 7.43 4.32 3.16
C ARG A 118 7.01 2.86 3.02
N ILE A 119 6.12 2.39 3.89
CA ILE A 119 5.63 1.02 3.91
C ILE A 119 4.74 0.74 2.69
N LEU A 120 3.85 1.69 2.37
CA LEU A 120 2.98 1.60 1.20
C LEU A 120 3.79 1.61 -0.09
N ILE A 121 4.79 2.49 -0.19
CA ILE A 121 5.73 2.55 -1.33
C ILE A 121 6.40 1.19 -1.56
N SER A 122 6.96 0.61 -0.50
CA SER A 122 7.56 -0.71 -0.57
C SER A 122 6.55 -1.77 -1.02
N SER A 123 5.33 -1.74 -0.50
CA SER A 123 4.28 -2.72 -0.82
C SER A 123 3.82 -2.64 -2.28
N VAL A 124 3.58 -1.43 -2.80
CA VAL A 124 3.20 -1.21 -4.20
C VAL A 124 4.34 -1.62 -5.14
N ASN A 125 5.59 -1.29 -4.81
CA ASN A 125 6.72 -1.70 -5.64
C ASN A 125 6.92 -3.22 -5.65
N HIS A 126 6.66 -3.92 -4.53
CA HIS A 126 6.62 -5.38 -4.54
C HIS A 126 5.53 -5.91 -5.47
N LEU A 127 4.31 -5.37 -5.43
CA LEU A 127 3.23 -5.77 -6.34
C LEU A 127 3.62 -5.56 -7.82
N ARG A 128 4.25 -4.43 -8.13
CA ARG A 128 4.75 -4.14 -9.49
C ARG A 128 5.83 -5.13 -9.91
N HIS A 129 6.79 -5.44 -9.05
CA HIS A 129 7.85 -6.42 -9.30
C HIS A 129 7.27 -7.82 -9.55
N PHE A 130 6.38 -8.29 -8.69
CA PHE A 130 5.74 -9.59 -8.85
C PHE A 130 4.91 -9.65 -10.14
N ARG A 131 4.19 -8.58 -10.50
CA ARG A 131 3.45 -8.51 -11.78
C ARG A 131 4.39 -8.64 -12.99
N ALA A 132 5.63 -8.16 -12.86
CA ALA A 132 6.67 -8.30 -13.87
C ALA A 132 7.46 -9.62 -13.78
N GLY A 133 7.09 -10.55 -12.90
CA GLY A 133 7.75 -11.84 -12.74
C GLY A 133 8.98 -11.82 -11.84
N HIS A 134 9.17 -10.80 -11.00
CA HIS A 134 10.29 -10.64 -10.08
C HIS A 134 9.88 -10.89 -8.62
N THR A 135 10.68 -11.68 -7.90
CA THR A 135 10.53 -11.93 -6.47
C THR A 135 11.73 -11.37 -5.70
N PRO A 136 11.68 -11.29 -4.35
CA PRO A 136 12.87 -11.01 -3.53
C PRO A 136 14.05 -11.95 -3.77
N TYR A 137 13.81 -13.15 -4.32
CA TYR A 137 14.82 -14.17 -4.59
C TYR A 137 15.36 -14.15 -6.02
N GLY A 138 14.85 -13.24 -6.86
CA GLY A 138 15.25 -13.09 -8.25
C GLY A 138 14.10 -13.22 -9.26
N PRO A 139 14.41 -13.07 -10.55
CA PRO A 139 13.45 -13.14 -11.64
C PRO A 139 13.03 -14.58 -11.95
N SER A 140 11.76 -14.76 -12.31
CA SER A 140 11.29 -15.98 -12.99
C SER A 140 11.88 -16.09 -14.41
N PRO A 141 11.88 -17.29 -15.03
CA PRO A 141 12.36 -17.47 -16.41
C PRO A 141 11.63 -16.61 -17.46
N SER A 142 10.41 -16.19 -17.16
CA SER A 142 9.58 -15.34 -18.03
C SER A 142 9.55 -13.87 -17.59
N ALA A 143 10.37 -13.45 -16.64
CA ALA A 143 10.31 -12.10 -16.10
C ALA A 143 10.50 -11.03 -17.18
N GLY A 144 9.67 -10.00 -17.12
CA GLY A 144 9.78 -8.81 -17.95
C GLY A 144 10.85 -7.84 -17.43
N PRO A 145 11.02 -6.67 -18.06
CA PRO A 145 11.83 -5.60 -17.49
C PRO A 145 11.32 -5.18 -16.11
N LEU A 146 12.21 -4.70 -15.24
CA LEU A 146 11.81 -4.13 -13.97
C LEU A 146 10.98 -2.86 -14.23
N PRO A 147 9.82 -2.71 -13.56
CA PRO A 147 8.99 -1.54 -13.70
C PRO A 147 9.62 -0.33 -13.00
N ASP A 148 9.25 0.87 -13.43
CA ASP A 148 9.66 2.09 -12.75
C ASP A 148 9.10 2.14 -11.31
N PRO A 149 9.89 2.62 -10.34
CA PRO A 149 9.47 2.69 -8.96
C PRO A 149 8.34 3.70 -8.78
N TRP A 150 7.39 3.37 -7.91
CA TRP A 150 6.38 4.30 -7.42
C TRP A 150 6.85 4.94 -6.09
N PRO A 151 6.51 6.23 -5.83
CA PRO A 151 5.84 7.16 -6.73
C PRO A 151 6.75 7.57 -7.89
N ASP A 152 6.17 7.77 -9.07
CA ASP A 152 6.86 8.39 -10.19
C ASP A 152 7.24 9.83 -9.80
N GLU A 153 8.47 10.26 -10.06
CA GLU A 153 8.95 11.61 -9.76
C GLU A 153 8.05 12.69 -10.37
N THR A 154 7.40 12.39 -11.49
CA THR A 154 6.45 13.29 -12.17
C THR A 154 5.13 13.51 -11.41
N LEU A 155 4.65 12.52 -10.65
CA LEU A 155 3.44 12.65 -9.82
C LEU A 155 3.71 13.54 -8.59
N THR A 156 4.94 13.54 -8.08
CA THR A 156 5.34 14.34 -6.91
C THR A 156 5.45 15.83 -7.25
N GLN A 157 5.90 16.18 -8.46
CA GLN A 157 6.02 17.58 -8.92
C GLN A 157 4.66 18.25 -9.18
N ASN A 158 3.68 17.51 -9.70
CA ASN A 158 2.35 18.06 -9.99
C ASN A 158 1.50 18.34 -8.73
N ALA A 159 1.74 17.61 -7.63
CA ALA A 159 1.08 17.86 -6.35
C ALA A 159 1.53 19.19 -5.73
N GLY A 160 2.81 19.52 -5.83
CA GLY A 160 3.39 20.75 -5.26
C GLY A 160 3.00 22.04 -5.99
N MET A 161 2.58 21.96 -7.26
CA MET A 161 2.14 23.13 -8.03
C MET A 161 0.67 23.52 -7.80
N ALA A 162 -0.18 22.59 -7.34
CA ALA A 162 -1.60 22.84 -7.12
C ALA A 162 -1.90 23.64 -5.84
N ASP A 163 -1.02 23.57 -4.83
CA ASP A 163 -1.19 24.26 -3.54
C ASP A 163 -0.68 25.72 -3.54
N HIS A 164 -0.10 26.20 -4.65
CA HIS A 164 0.39 27.58 -4.78
C HIS A 164 -0.56 28.53 -5.54
N ARG A 165 -1.80 28.12 -5.81
CA ARG A 165 -2.85 28.98 -6.41
C ARG A 165 -4.14 28.98 -5.59
N GLY A 166 -4.02 29.17 -4.28
CA GLY A 166 -5.12 29.48 -3.35
C GLY A 166 -4.92 30.83 -2.72
#